data_AF-A0A292IHL7-F1
#
_entry.id   AF-A0A292IHL7-F1
#
_cell.length_a   1.000
_cell.length_b   1.000
_cell.length_c   1.000
_cell.angle_alpha   90.00
_cell.angle_beta   90.00
_cell.angle_gamma   90.00
#
_symmetry.space_group_name_H-M   'P 1'
#
loop_
_entity.id
_entity.type
_entity.pdbx_description
1 polymer ?
#
loop_
_entity_poly.entity_id
_entity_poly.type
_entity_poly.pdbx_seq_one_letter_code
_entity_poly.pdbx_strand_id
1 'polypeptide(L)'
;MTSHFETKLAKIMRFDMIDHDNIKAEVVKYEKEDCYTVRLNVSIIKGSVIRSEASAKDVLTAINEVIEKCLDQIRRVKTKHSVKKPNHN
;
A
#
# COMPACT_ATOMS: atom_id res chain seq x y z
N MET A 1 -6.37 -17.07 -3.15
CA MET A 1 -6.24 -15.60 -3.37
C MET A 1 -5.72 -14.88 -2.13
N THR A 2 -6.26 -15.15 -0.93
CA THR A 2 -5.81 -14.58 0.36
C THR A 2 -4.31 -14.75 0.60
N SER A 3 -3.76 -15.96 0.43
CA SER A 3 -2.32 -16.23 0.61
C SER A 3 -1.40 -15.38 -0.28
N HIS A 4 -1.80 -15.08 -1.53
CA HIS A 4 -0.99 -14.25 -2.43
C HIS A 4 -0.99 -12.80 -1.97
N PHE A 5 -2.16 -12.27 -1.62
CA PHE A 5 -2.31 -10.92 -1.12
C PHE A 5 -1.55 -10.71 0.19
N GLU A 6 -1.69 -11.62 1.15
CA GLU A 6 -0.99 -11.60 2.44
C GLU A 6 0.53 -11.63 2.26
N THR A 7 1.04 -12.48 1.37
CA THR A 7 2.48 -12.55 1.07
C THR A 7 3.01 -11.23 0.52
N LYS A 8 2.21 -10.54 -0.31
CA LYS A 8 2.58 -9.23 -0.87
C LYS A 8 2.46 -8.12 0.16
N LEU A 9 1.41 -8.16 0.99
CA LEU A 9 1.18 -7.22 2.08
C LEU A 9 2.28 -7.30 3.15
N ALA A 10 2.85 -8.48 3.38
CA ALA A 10 3.99 -8.66 4.27
C ALA A 10 5.20 -7.78 3.90
N LYS A 11 5.33 -7.33 2.65
CA LYS A 11 6.36 -6.35 2.26
C LYS A 11 6.13 -4.97 2.86
N ILE A 12 4.85 -4.57 3.01
CA ILE A 12 4.42 -3.30 3.61
C ILE A 12 4.54 -3.39 5.14
N MET A 13 4.20 -4.52 5.73
CA MET A 13 4.29 -4.74 7.19
C MET A 13 5.73 -4.79 7.73
N ARG A 14 6.76 -4.75 6.86
CA ARG A 14 8.16 -4.65 7.27
C ARG A 14 8.55 -3.23 7.72
N PHE A 15 7.71 -2.23 7.46
CA PHE A 15 7.99 -0.85 7.81
C PHE A 15 7.43 -0.56 9.21
N ASP A 16 8.32 -0.28 10.14
CA ASP A 16 8.05 0.06 11.56
C ASP A 16 7.08 1.25 11.74
N MET A 17 7.05 2.18 10.79
CA MET A 17 6.15 3.33 10.82
C MET A 17 4.70 3.01 10.45
N ILE A 18 4.39 1.77 10.04
CA ILE A 18 3.05 1.39 9.61
C ILE A 18 2.24 0.94 10.81
N ASP A 19 1.00 1.42 10.89
CA ASP A 19 0.01 0.94 11.85
C ASP A 19 -0.63 -0.34 11.30
N HIS A 20 -0.19 -1.48 11.82
CA HIS A 20 -0.57 -2.80 11.34
C HIS A 20 -2.05 -3.13 11.63
N ASP A 21 -2.63 -2.52 12.67
CA ASP A 21 -4.03 -2.75 13.05
C ASP A 21 -5.01 -1.97 12.14
N ASN A 22 -4.50 -0.96 11.43
CA ASN A 22 -5.29 -0.05 10.60
C ASN A 22 -4.93 -0.14 9.10
N ILE A 23 -4.84 -1.37 8.59
CA ILE A 23 -4.72 -1.67 7.16
C ILE A 23 -6.08 -2.14 6.61
N LYS A 24 -6.55 -1.51 5.53
CA LYS A 24 -7.81 -1.89 4.86
C LYS A 24 -7.57 -2.10 3.38
N ALA A 25 -7.96 -3.27 2.88
CA ALA A 25 -7.92 -3.61 1.47
C ALA A 25 -9.32 -3.93 0.95
N GLU A 26 -9.64 -3.45 -0.24
CA GLU A 26 -10.90 -3.69 -0.93
C GLU A 26 -10.59 -4.13 -2.36
N VAL A 27 -11.29 -5.16 -2.84
CA VAL A 27 -11.22 -5.62 -4.22
C VAL A 27 -12.62 -5.51 -4.83
N VAL A 28 -12.73 -4.77 -5.93
CA VAL A 28 -14.00 -4.53 -6.63
C VAL A 28 -13.86 -5.03 -8.06
N LYS A 29 -14.80 -5.88 -8.50
CA LYS A 29 -14.91 -6.26 -9.92
C LYS A 29 -15.90 -5.31 -10.60
N TYR A 30 -15.46 -4.69 -11.68
CA TYR A 30 -16.26 -3.83 -12.53
C TYR A 30 -16.68 -4.63 -13.77
N GLU A 31 -17.90 -5.17 -13.76
CA GLU A 31 -18.36 -6.11 -14.80
C GLU A 31 -18.49 -5.48 -16.19
N LYS A 32 -18.79 -4.17 -16.27
CA LYS A 32 -18.95 -3.46 -17.54
C LYS A 32 -17.60 -3.22 -18.22
N GLU A 33 -16.58 -2.90 -17.44
CA GLU A 33 -15.23 -2.62 -17.91
C GLU A 33 -14.34 -3.88 -17.98
N ASP A 34 -14.85 -5.03 -17.56
CA ASP A 34 -14.13 -6.30 -17.42
C ASP A 34 -12.77 -6.14 -16.72
N CYS A 35 -12.79 -5.43 -15.60
CA CYS A 35 -11.58 -5.16 -14.81
C CYS A 35 -11.81 -5.31 -13.30
N TYR A 36 -10.70 -5.44 -12.58
CA TYR A 36 -10.63 -5.47 -11.13
C TYR A 36 -9.90 -4.23 -10.65
N THR A 37 -10.49 -3.53 -9.70
CA THR A 37 -9.81 -2.46 -8.96
C THR A 37 -9.52 -2.93 -7.55
N VAL A 38 -8.30 -2.70 -7.10
CA VAL A 38 -7.88 -2.94 -5.73
C VAL A 38 -7.53 -1.62 -5.09
N ARG A 39 -8.13 -1.37 -3.92
CA ARG A 39 -7.87 -0.20 -3.08
C ARG A 39 -7.18 -0.64 -1.81
N LEU A 40 -6.10 0.04 -1.45
CA LEU A 40 -5.33 -0.24 -0.26
C LEU A 40 -5.13 1.05 0.54
N ASN A 41 -5.64 1.05 1.77
CA ASN A 41 -5.44 2.12 2.74
C ASN A 41 -4.52 1.61 3.85
N VAL A 42 -3.39 2.29 4.03
CA VAL A 42 -2.37 1.94 5.02
C VAL A 42 -2.14 3.16 5.91
N SER A 43 -2.35 3.01 7.21
CA SER A 43 -2.15 4.08 8.18
C SER A 43 -0.69 4.13 8.63
N ILE A 44 -0.13 5.34 8.76
CA ILE A 44 1.19 5.55 9.34
C ILE A 44 0.99 5.92 10.82
N ILE A 45 1.78 5.30 11.71
CA ILE A 45 1.74 5.58 13.15
C ILE A 45 1.97 7.07 13.38
N LYS A 46 0.99 7.73 14.04
CA LYS A 46 1.00 9.17 14.32
C LYS A 46 1.17 10.04 13.05
N GLY A 47 0.74 9.54 11.90
CA GLY A 47 0.97 10.18 10.61
C GLY A 47 -0.26 10.18 9.71
N SER A 48 -0.02 10.46 8.43
CA SER A 48 -1.03 10.44 7.37
C SER A 48 -1.41 9.02 6.97
N VAL A 49 -2.59 8.87 6.36
CA VAL A 49 -3.00 7.63 5.70
C VAL A 49 -2.50 7.62 4.25
N ILE A 50 -1.84 6.54 3.86
CA ILE A 50 -1.47 6.23 2.47
C ILE A 50 -2.66 5.56 1.80
N ARG A 51 -3.07 6.08 0.65
CA ARG A 51 -4.18 5.54 -0.14
C ARG A 51 -3.67 5.22 -1.54
N SER A 52 -3.76 3.95 -1.92
CA SER A 52 -3.32 3.45 -3.22
C SER A 52 -4.47 2.73 -3.91
N GLU A 53 -4.58 2.95 -5.22
CA GLU A 53 -5.57 2.29 -6.07
C GLU A 53 -4.89 1.83 -7.37
N ALA A 54 -5.24 0.64 -7.83
CA ALA A 54 -4.84 0.11 -9.12
C ALA A 54 -5.97 -0.69 -9.75
N SER A 55 -6.08 -0.63 -11.08
CA SER A 55 -7.08 -1.35 -11.86
C SER A 55 -6.39 -2.15 -12.96
N ALA A 56 -6.75 -3.42 -13.11
CA ALA A 56 -6.22 -4.30 -14.15
C ALA A 56 -7.28 -5.32 -14.59
N LYS A 57 -7.07 -5.94 -15.76
CA LYS A 57 -7.98 -7.00 -16.27
C LYS A 57 -8.00 -8.25 -15.41
N ASP A 58 -6.91 -8.52 -14.68
CA ASP A 58 -6.82 -9.62 -13.75
C ASP A 58 -6.52 -9.12 -12.32
N VAL A 59 -7.10 -9.81 -11.34
CA VAL A 59 -7.00 -9.43 -9.93
C VAL A 59 -5.57 -9.51 -9.39
N LEU A 60 -4.74 -10.41 -9.88
CA LEU A 60 -3.38 -10.59 -9.38
C LEU A 60 -2.48 -9.42 -9.82
N THR A 61 -2.62 -8.95 -11.05
CA THR A 61 -1.95 -7.74 -11.55
C THR A 61 -2.41 -6.51 -10.79
N ALA A 62 -3.72 -6.34 -10.59
CA ALA A 62 -4.24 -5.22 -9.79
C ALA A 62 -3.69 -5.22 -8.35
N ILE A 63 -3.57 -6.40 -7.74
CA ILE A 63 -2.92 -6.58 -6.43
C ILE A 63 -1.44 -6.20 -6.48
N ASN A 64 -0.69 -6.67 -7.48
CA ASN A 64 0.74 -6.36 -7.58
C ASN A 64 0.97 -4.85 -7.74
N GLU A 65 0.22 -4.21 -8.63
CA GLU A 65 0.32 -2.78 -8.89
C GLU A 65 -0.04 -1.93 -7.67
N VAL A 66 -1.12 -2.26 -6.96
CA VAL A 66 -1.51 -1.46 -5.78
C VAL A 66 -0.47 -1.57 -4.67
N ILE A 67 0.15 -2.74 -4.49
CA ILE A 67 1.21 -2.97 -3.50
C ILE A 67 2.46 -2.17 -3.88
N GLU A 68 2.86 -2.17 -5.15
CA GLU A 68 4.01 -1.39 -5.62
C GLU A 68 3.80 0.11 -5.46
N LYS A 69 2.62 0.63 -5.85
CA LYS A 69 2.24 2.03 -5.62
C LYS A 69 2.31 2.40 -4.14
N CYS A 70 1.79 1.53 -3.27
CA CYS A 70 1.82 1.76 -1.82
C CYS A 70 3.26 1.76 -1.28
N LEU A 71 4.10 0.80 -1.69
CA LEU A 71 5.51 0.73 -1.28
C LEU A 71 6.28 1.99 -1.69
N ASP A 72 6.04 2.51 -2.88
CA ASP A 72 6.69 3.73 -3.34
C ASP A 72 6.24 4.97 -2.56
N GLN A 73 4.95 5.05 -2.20
CA GLN A 73 4.47 6.10 -1.30
C GLN A 73 5.11 6.00 0.09
N ILE A 74 5.20 4.79 0.67
CA ILE A 74 5.87 4.56 1.96
C ILE A 74 7.34 4.99 1.90
N ARG A 75 8.07 4.59 0.84
CA ARG A 75 9.47 4.98 0.63
C ARG A 75 9.63 6.50 0.56
N ARG A 76 8.76 7.19 -0.18
CA ARG A 76 8.77 8.67 -0.26
C ARG A 76 8.54 9.31 1.11
N VAL A 77 7.62 8.78 1.90
CA VAL A 77 7.36 9.28 3.26
C VAL A 77 8.57 9.03 4.17
N LYS A 78 9.16 7.84 4.11
CA LYS A 78 10.39 7.51 4.87
C LYS A 78 11.54 8.46 4.52
N THR A 79 11.79 8.69 3.23
CA THR A 79 12.85 9.63 2.78
C THR A 79 12.60 11.04 3.29
N LYS A 80 11.36 11.55 3.21
CA LYS A 80 11.02 12.88 3.74
C LYS A 80 11.28 13.01 5.25
N HIS A 81 10.97 11.97 6.03
CA HIS A 81 11.25 11.97 7.48
C HIS A 81 12.75 11.87 7.78
N SER A 82 13.50 11.10 7.00
CA SER A 82 14.96 10.99 7.16
C SER A 82 15.67 12.31 6.86
N VAL A 83 15.26 13.02 5.81
CA VAL A 83 15.83 14.32 5.42
C VAL A 83 15.46 15.43 6.42
N LYS A 84 14.29 15.33 7.07
CA LYS A 84 13.82 16.29 8.08
C LYS A 84 14.50 16.16 9.45
N LYS A 85 15.30 15.11 9.70
CA LYS A 85 16.23 15.11 10.85
C LYS A 85 17.52 15.79 10.39
N PRO A 86 17.72 17.10 10.67
CA PRO A 86 19.07 17.65 10.51
C PRO A 86 19.98 16.88 11.48
N ASN A 87 21.17 16.50 11.00
CA ASN A 87 22.29 16.16 11.87
C ASN A 87 22.42 17.27 12.91
N HIS A 88 22.04 17.00 14.15
CA HIS A 88 22.53 17.75 15.29
C HIS A 88 23.67 16.93 15.87
N ASN A 89 24.88 17.49 15.70
CA ASN A 89 26.19 17.08 16.22
C ASN A 89 26.73 15.72 15.79
#